data_AF-A0A2J6I6B0-F1
#
_entry.id   AF-A0A2J6I6B0-F1
#
_cell.length_a   1.000
_cell.length_b   1.000
_cell.length_c   1.000
_cell.angle_alpha   90.00
_cell.angle_beta   90.00
_cell.angle_gamma   90.00
#
_symmetry.space_group_name_H-M   'P 1'
#
loop_
_entity.id
_entity.type
_entity.pdbx_description
1 polymer ?
#
loop_
_entity_poly.entity_id
_entity_poly.type
_entity_poly.pdbx_seq_one_letter_code
_entity_poly.pdbx_strand_id
1 'polypeptide(L)'
;MSFGGTVSAMITSLKNNARPKRKRLFDRSIPETDIKLRPRKKATKEQLEQARLKMKDENRKLLYRRIAALLVSLIIFFLLLYTVYWLKTK
;
A
#
# COMPACT_ATOMS: atom_id res chain seq x y z
N MET A 1 -17.90 -21.44 -5.98
CA MET A 1 -16.51 -21.51 -6.49
C MET A 1 -16.46 -22.57 -7.58
N SER A 2 -16.33 -22.18 -8.84
CA SER A 2 -16.40 -23.10 -9.99
C SER A 2 -15.03 -23.72 -10.30
N PHE A 3 -15.02 -25.00 -10.70
CA PHE A 3 -13.85 -25.77 -11.13
C PHE A 3 -13.02 -25.05 -12.21
N GLY A 4 -13.66 -24.25 -13.08
CA GLY A 4 -12.96 -23.46 -14.09
C GLY A 4 -12.09 -22.34 -13.50
N GLY A 5 -12.48 -21.77 -12.36
CA GLY A 5 -11.72 -20.72 -11.68
C GLY A 5 -10.46 -21.26 -10.99
N THR A 6 -10.55 -22.44 -10.39
CA THR A 6 -9.42 -23.08 -9.70
C THR A 6 -8.37 -23.58 -10.69
N VAL A 7 -8.79 -24.18 -11.80
CA VAL A 7 -7.86 -24.63 -12.87
C VAL A 7 -7.19 -23.45 -13.56
N SER A 8 -7.92 -22.37 -13.86
CA SER A 8 -7.33 -21.16 -14.44
C SER A 8 -6.30 -20.49 -13.52
N ALA A 9 -6.57 -20.45 -12.21
CA ALA A 9 -5.62 -19.97 -11.20
C ALA A 9 -4.35 -20.84 -11.12
N MET A 10 -4.50 -22.15 -11.25
CA MET A 10 -3.38 -23.09 -11.26
C MET A 10 -2.51 -22.91 -12.52
N ILE A 11 -3.12 -22.82 -13.70
CA ILE A 11 -2.43 -22.61 -14.98
C ILE A 11 -1.66 -21.27 -14.97
N THR A 12 -2.27 -20.21 -14.45
CA THR A 12 -1.62 -18.90 -14.34
C THR A 12 -0.46 -18.90 -13.34
N SER A 13 -0.59 -19.60 -12.20
CA SER A 13 0.51 -19.79 -11.24
C SER A 13 1.68 -20.55 -11.85
N LEU A 14 1.40 -21.65 -12.56
CA LEU A 14 2.42 -22.42 -13.28
C LEU A 14 3.11 -21.57 -14.35
N LYS A 15 2.35 -20.82 -15.16
CA LYS A 15 2.89 -19.94 -16.21
C LYS A 15 3.76 -18.81 -15.64
N ASN A 16 3.41 -18.29 -14.47
CA ASN A 16 4.19 -17.26 -13.79
C ASN A 16 5.50 -17.80 -13.20
N ASN A 17 5.49 -19.05 -12.71
CA ASN A 17 6.68 -19.72 -12.17
C ASN A 17 7.60 -20.33 -13.23
N ALA A 18 7.06 -20.72 -14.39
CA ALA A 18 7.82 -21.29 -15.51
C ALA A 18 8.59 -20.25 -16.33
N ARG A 19 8.30 -18.95 -16.15
CA ARG A 19 9.11 -17.90 -16.78
C ARG A 19 10.50 -17.89 -16.15
N PRO A 20 11.59 -17.79 -16.95
CA PRO A 20 12.93 -17.63 -16.41
C PRO A 20 12.92 -16.40 -15.49
N LYS A 21 13.19 -16.62 -14.20
CA LYS A 21 13.18 -15.55 -13.18
C LYS A 21 14.06 -14.42 -13.71
N ARG A 22 13.48 -13.22 -13.83
CA ARG A 22 14.25 -12.00 -14.14
C ARG A 22 15.45 -12.00 -13.19
N LYS A 23 16.69 -12.05 -13.72
CA LYS A 23 17.92 -12.09 -12.92
C LYS A 23 17.77 -11.10 -11.77
N ARG A 24 17.85 -11.59 -10.52
CA ARG A 24 17.74 -10.71 -9.35
C ARG A 24 18.84 -9.67 -9.47
N LEU A 25 18.65 -8.50 -8.83
CA LEU A 25 19.64 -7.43 -8.86
C LEU A 25 21.05 -7.93 -8.48
N PHE A 26 21.11 -8.96 -7.63
CA PHE A 26 22.32 -9.62 -7.15
C PHE A 26 22.81 -10.81 -7.98
N ASP A 27 22.00 -11.32 -8.94
CA ASP A 27 22.41 -12.39 -9.88
C ASP A 27 23.08 -11.81 -11.15
N ARG A 28 23.14 -10.48 -11.25
CA ARG A 28 23.89 -9.79 -12.29
C ARG A 28 25.31 -9.62 -11.77
N SER A 29 26.29 -10.12 -12.51
CA SER A 29 27.69 -9.69 -12.35
C SER A 29 27.73 -8.19 -12.65
N ILE A 30 27.56 -7.37 -11.62
CA ILE A 30 27.75 -5.93 -11.70
C ILE A 30 29.22 -5.75 -12.06
N PRO A 31 29.58 -5.05 -13.15
CA PRO A 31 30.98 -4.76 -13.42
C PRO A 31 31.55 -4.08 -12.17
N GLU A 32 32.73 -4.51 -11.70
CA GLU A 32 33.51 -3.86 -10.65
C GLU A 32 33.90 -2.45 -11.11
N THR A 33 32.91 -1.58 -11.20
CA THR A 33 33.16 -0.15 -11.11
C THR A 33 33.50 0.05 -9.65
N ASP A 34 34.64 0.67 -9.41
CA ASP A 34 35.18 1.08 -8.11
C ASP A 34 34.25 2.13 -7.44
N ILE A 35 33.00 1.72 -7.22
CA ILE A 35 32.00 2.45 -6.48
C ILE A 35 32.46 2.28 -5.04
N LYS A 36 33.31 3.21 -4.61
CA LYS A 36 33.61 3.46 -3.20
C LYS A 36 32.26 3.54 -2.49
N LEU A 37 31.83 2.40 -1.94
CA LEU A 37 30.67 2.27 -1.07
C LEU A 37 31.04 3.05 0.17
N ARG A 38 30.88 4.38 0.09
CA ARG A 38 30.98 5.25 1.25
C ARG A 38 30.08 4.59 2.29
N PRO A 39 30.60 4.21 3.47
CA PRO A 39 29.76 3.58 4.48
C PRO A 39 28.56 4.50 4.65
N ARG A 40 27.37 3.96 4.36
CA ARG A 40 26.09 4.66 4.50
C ARG A 40 26.18 5.39 5.83
N LYS A 41 26.22 6.74 5.82
CA LYS A 41 26.24 7.56 7.04
C LYS A 41 25.11 7.02 7.91
N LYS A 42 25.46 6.28 8.97
CA LYS A 42 24.47 5.71 9.88
C LYS A 42 23.78 6.92 10.51
N ALA A 43 22.45 6.98 10.42
CA ALA A 43 21.71 8.07 11.03
C ALA A 43 22.06 8.11 12.53
N THR A 44 22.48 9.28 13.01
CA THR A 44 22.74 9.48 14.45
C THR A 44 21.43 9.23 15.21
N LYS A 45 21.49 8.79 16.47
CA LYS A 45 20.30 8.56 17.31
C LYS A 45 19.33 9.75 17.29
N GLU A 46 19.87 10.97 17.29
CA GLU A 46 19.09 12.22 17.19
C GLU A 46 18.34 12.37 15.86
N GLN A 47 18.98 12.01 14.74
CA GLN A 47 18.34 12.04 13.41
C GLN A 47 17.22 11.01 13.32
N LEU A 48 17.39 9.86 13.98
CA LEU A 48 16.36 8.82 14.06
C LEU A 48 15.16 9.27 14.90
N GLU A 49 15.40 9.90 16.04
CA GLU A 49 14.36 10.50 16.90
C GLU A 49 13.58 11.59 16.15
N GLN A 50 14.28 12.50 15.46
CA GLN A 50 13.64 13.52 14.64
C GLN A 50 12.78 12.93 13.51
N ALA A 51 13.27 11.87 12.85
CA ALA A 51 12.49 11.18 11.83
C ALA A 51 11.23 10.52 12.42
N ARG A 52 11.33 9.90 13.59
CA ARG A 52 10.18 9.32 14.30
C ARG A 52 9.14 10.35 14.67
N LEU A 53 9.56 11.52 15.16
CA LEU A 53 8.64 12.61 15.51
C LEU A 53 7.91 13.13 14.28
N LYS A 54 8.64 13.42 13.19
CA LYS A 54 8.04 13.83 11.92
C LYS A 54 7.01 12.83 11.39
N MET A 55 7.34 11.53 11.41
CA MET A 55 6.41 10.48 10.99
C MET A 55 5.16 10.41 11.86
N LYS A 56 5.28 10.61 13.18
CA LYS A 56 4.12 10.65 14.09
C LYS A 56 3.21 11.83 13.78
N ASP A 57 3.77 12.99 13.51
CA ASP A 57 2.98 14.20 13.21
C ASP A 57 2.25 14.11 11.87
N GLU A 58 2.92 13.60 10.84
CA GLU A 58 2.31 13.35 9.53
C GLU A 58 1.18 12.32 9.64
N ASN A 59 1.40 11.23 10.38
CA ASN A 59 0.36 10.22 10.61
C ASN A 59 -0.86 10.80 11.34
N ARG A 60 -0.65 11.67 12.34
CA ARG A 60 -1.78 12.35 13.02
C ARG A 60 -2.59 13.18 12.04
N LYS A 61 -1.94 13.97 11.18
CA LYS A 61 -2.63 14.77 10.14
C LYS A 61 -3.42 13.89 9.17
N LEU A 62 -2.82 12.77 8.72
CA LEU A 62 -3.50 11.82 7.85
C LEU A 62 -4.69 11.15 8.55
N LEU A 63 -4.58 10.83 9.84
CA LEU A 63 -5.68 10.26 10.62
C LEU A 63 -6.86 11.24 10.71
N TYR A 64 -6.63 12.51 11.06
CA TYR A 64 -7.70 13.50 11.12
C TYR A 64 -8.39 13.67 9.75
N ARG A 65 -7.63 13.70 8.66
CA ARG A 65 -8.19 13.78 7.31
C ARG A 65 -9.05 12.56 6.96
N ARG A 66 -8.61 11.36 7.34
CA ARG A 66 -9.37 10.11 7.12
C ARG A 66 -10.65 10.07 7.96
N ILE A 67 -10.58 10.47 9.23
CA ILE A 67 -11.74 10.52 10.13
C ILE A 67 -12.77 11.52 9.60
N ALA A 68 -12.33 12.72 9.19
CA ALA A 68 -13.22 13.71 8.59
C ALA A 68 -13.91 13.17 7.32
N ALA A 69 -13.17 12.51 6.44
CA ALA A 69 -13.75 11.90 5.23
C ALA A 69 -14.77 10.79 5.56
N LEU A 70 -14.51 9.95 6.56
CA LEU A 70 -15.44 8.91 7.01
C LEU A 70 -16.73 9.50 7.60
N LEU A 71 -16.62 10.55 8.42
CA LEU A 71 -17.78 11.23 8.98
C LEU A 71 -18.66 11.85 7.89
N VAL A 72 -18.05 12.53 6.92
CA VAL A 72 -18.77 13.10 5.77
C VAL A 72 -19.47 12.00 4.97
N SER A 73 -18.78 10.89 4.69
CA SER A 73 -19.37 9.75 3.99
C SER A 73 -20.56 9.16 4.74
N LEU A 74 -20.49 9.05 6.07
CA LEU A 74 -21.58 8.55 6.90
C LEU A 74 -22.80 9.48 6.86
N ILE A 75 -22.59 10.79 6.97
CA ILE A 75 -23.67 11.79 6.90
C ILE A 75 -24.41 11.68 5.56
N ILE A 76 -23.66 11.62 4.45
CA ILE A 76 -24.25 11.46 3.12
C ILE A 76 -25.04 10.16 3.01
N PHE A 77 -24.51 9.06 3.55
CA PHE A 77 -25.19 7.77 3.55
C PHE A 77 -26.53 7.83 4.30
N PHE A 78 -26.58 8.43 5.49
CA PHE A 78 -27.82 8.60 6.25
C PHE A 78 -28.82 9.53 5.55
N LEU A 79 -28.35 10.61 4.92
CA LEU A 79 -29.20 11.49 4.12
C LEU A 79 -29.87 10.75 2.96
N LEU A 80 -29.11 9.91 2.25
CA LEU A 80 -29.66 9.08 1.16
C LEU A 80 -30.70 8.06 1.68
N LEU A 81 -30.45 7.43 2.82
CA LEU A 81 -31.43 6.52 3.42
C LEU A 81 -32.72 7.26 3.81
N TYR A 82 -32.58 8.46 4.37
CA TYR A 82 -33.73 9.29 4.75
C TYR A 82 -34.57 9.69 3.54
N THR A 83 -33.94 10.13 2.44
CA THR A 83 -34.66 10.51 1.22
C THR A 83 -35.36 9.33 0.57
N VAL A 84 -34.73 8.15 0.54
CA VAL A 84 -35.35 6.91 0.02
C VAL A 84 -36.54 6.48 0.89
N TYR A 85 -36.40 6.53 2.22
CA TYR A 85 -37.49 6.21 3.13
C TYR A 85 -38.68 7.16 2.91
N TRP A 86 -38.41 8.47 2.86
CA TRP A 86 -39.42 9.50 2.62
C TRP A 86 -40.16 9.29 1.30
N LEU A 87 -39.43 8.96 0.22
CA LEU A 87 -40.01 8.69 -1.10
C LEU A 87 -40.92 7.45 -1.09
N LYS A 88 -40.59 6.43 -0.28
CA LYS A 88 -41.35 5.19 -0.17
C LYS A 88 -42.63 5.36 0.67
N THR A 89 -42.63 6.29 1.63
CA THR A 89 -43.78 6.56 2.50
C THR A 89 -44.82 7.51 1.91
N LYS A 90 -44.54 8.08 0.73
CA LYS A 90 -45.43 8.98 0.00
C LYS A 90 -46.12 8.24 -1.14
#